data_AF-A0AAD9U6G8-F1
#
_entry.id   AF-A0AAD9U6G8-F1
#
_cell.length_a   1.000
_cell.length_b   1.000
_cell.length_c   1.000
_cell.angle_alpha   90.00
_cell.angle_beta   90.00
_cell.angle_gamma   90.00
#
_symmetry.space_group_name_H-M   'P 1'
#
loop_
_entity.id
_entity.type
_entity.pdbx_description
1 polymer ?
#
loop_
_entity_poly.entity_id
_entity_poly.type
_entity_poly.pdbx_seq_one_letter_code
_entity_poly.pdbx_strand_id
1 'polypeptide(L)'
;MGRDGVLVPVDHDQSCLNKKTADSRSWILLDHSGHNAILDVDKYVIMRRFQIHARDLRILDPVFSYPSTILGREKVILLNLEHIKAIITAEEVLLRDPMDDNVIPIVEQLQRRLAPDNLIPEGQEQEDDVEFPFEFRALEVALEAICSYLDARTRELETDAYPALEDLISKISCHNLDRVSKLKSAMIRLTNRVRDELEQLLDNDDDMADHYLSRKLTVASLPVSGSDAPDWFHNSPTIGSKISRASRASAAAATQEDNDVEELEMLLEAHYTQIDGTLNKLITVSNMDLDKHRNQLIQVVIVSGIAFALFFSTIILYARRRGLFGS
;
A
#
# COMPACT_ATOMS: atom_id res chain seq x y z
N MET A 1 -58.76 12.09 -23.18
CA MET A 1 -59.51 11.38 -22.12
C MET A 1 -58.83 10.03 -21.97
N GLY A 2 -57.85 9.87 -21.09
CA GLY A 2 -57.97 9.58 -19.65
C GLY A 2 -57.33 8.18 -19.45
N ARG A 3 -56.06 8.10 -19.03
CA ARG A 3 -55.58 7.76 -17.67
C ARG A 3 -56.35 6.61 -16.99
N ASP A 4 -55.61 5.53 -16.74
CA ASP A 4 -55.49 4.73 -15.49
C ASP A 4 -54.96 3.33 -15.90
N GLY A 5 -53.87 2.74 -15.40
CA GLY A 5 -53.22 2.87 -14.10
C GLY A 5 -53.34 1.53 -13.36
N VAL A 6 -52.47 0.55 -13.64
CA VAL A 6 -52.19 -0.58 -12.73
C VAL A 6 -50.70 -0.90 -12.77
N LEU A 7 -50.00 -0.42 -11.74
CA LEU A 7 -48.65 -0.84 -11.38
C LEU A 7 -48.79 -2.13 -10.56
N VAL A 8 -48.16 -3.21 -11.01
CA VAL A 8 -47.95 -4.42 -10.21
C VAL A 8 -46.53 -4.33 -9.62
N PRO A 9 -46.32 -4.58 -8.32
CA PRO A 9 -45.00 -4.53 -7.72
C PRO A 9 -44.19 -5.75 -8.17
N VAL A 10 -43.00 -5.52 -8.73
CA VAL A 10 -42.03 -6.59 -8.97
C VAL A 10 -41.21 -6.73 -7.70
N ASP A 11 -41.34 -7.90 -7.08
CA ASP A 11 -40.63 -8.31 -5.86
C ASP A 11 -39.12 -8.06 -5.94
N HIS A 12 -38.58 -7.54 -4.84
CA HIS A 12 -37.17 -7.60 -4.51
C HIS A 12 -36.79 -9.05 -4.25
N ASP A 13 -36.36 -9.76 -5.28
CA ASP A 13 -35.68 -11.03 -5.09
C ASP A 13 -34.19 -10.79 -4.83
N GLN A 14 -33.83 -10.98 -3.58
CA GLN A 14 -32.48 -11.27 -3.13
C GLN A 14 -31.93 -12.46 -3.94
N SER A 15 -30.97 -12.23 -4.82
CA SER A 15 -30.05 -13.29 -5.26
C SER A 15 -28.64 -12.94 -4.82
N CYS A 16 -28.34 -13.39 -3.61
CA CYS A 16 -27.01 -13.61 -3.10
C CYS A 16 -26.20 -14.55 -4.03
N LEU A 17 -24.89 -14.27 -4.10
CA LEU A 17 -23.82 -15.18 -4.52
C LEU A 17 -23.89 -15.71 -5.96
N ASN A 18 -23.40 -14.89 -6.89
CA ASN A 18 -22.62 -15.42 -8.00
C ASN A 18 -21.21 -14.84 -7.96
N LYS A 19 -20.33 -15.55 -7.24
CA LYS A 19 -18.88 -15.43 -7.35
C LYS A 19 -18.48 -15.95 -8.73
N LYS A 20 -18.73 -15.15 -9.77
CA LYS A 20 -18.10 -15.32 -11.07
C LYS A 20 -16.79 -14.54 -11.02
N THR A 21 -15.69 -15.25 -11.25
CA THR A 21 -14.40 -14.73 -11.65
C THR A 21 -14.53 -13.94 -12.95
N ALA A 22 -15.19 -12.79 -12.89
CA ALA A 22 -15.06 -11.75 -13.89
C ALA A 22 -13.77 -11.02 -13.53
N ASP A 23 -12.80 -11.06 -14.43
CA ASP A 23 -11.68 -10.13 -14.48
C ASP A 23 -12.25 -8.74 -14.16
N SER A 24 -12.04 -8.23 -12.94
CA SER A 24 -12.85 -7.11 -12.46
C SER A 24 -12.48 -5.88 -13.28
N ARG A 25 -13.37 -5.51 -14.20
CA ARG A 25 -13.26 -4.35 -15.10
C ARG A 25 -13.87 -3.10 -14.48
N SER A 26 -14.26 -3.19 -13.21
CA SER A 26 -14.88 -2.09 -12.49
C SER A 26 -13.81 -1.15 -11.98
N TRP A 27 -13.79 0.04 -12.54
CA TRP A 27 -12.98 1.17 -12.08
C TRP A 27 -13.92 2.28 -11.62
N ILE A 28 -13.45 3.11 -10.71
CA ILE A 28 -14.06 4.40 -10.43
C ILE A 28 -13.05 5.48 -10.79
N LEU A 29 -13.48 6.42 -11.61
CA LEU A 29 -12.73 7.61 -11.97
C LEU A 29 -13.15 8.75 -11.06
N LEU A 30 -12.20 9.51 -10.54
CA LEU A 30 -12.44 10.76 -9.85
C LEU A 30 -11.61 11.86 -10.51
N ASP A 31 -12.24 12.99 -10.81
CA ASP A 31 -11.57 14.15 -11.39
C ASP A 31 -11.08 15.15 -10.32
N HIS A 32 -10.36 16.17 -10.76
CA HIS A 32 -9.88 17.30 -9.96
C HIS A 32 -10.97 18.11 -9.24
N SER A 33 -12.26 17.81 -9.49
CA SER A 33 -13.40 18.47 -8.82
C SER A 33 -14.12 17.54 -7.84
N GLY A 34 -13.62 16.32 -7.64
CA GLY A 34 -14.22 15.32 -6.77
C GLY A 34 -15.45 14.63 -7.38
N HIS A 35 -15.80 14.91 -8.64
CA HIS A 35 -16.85 14.16 -9.32
C HIS A 35 -16.34 12.76 -9.64
N ASN A 36 -17.20 11.77 -9.43
CA ASN A 36 -16.88 10.39 -9.69
C ASN A 36 -17.74 9.78 -10.80
N ALA A 37 -17.17 8.82 -11.51
CA ALA A 37 -17.88 8.02 -12.50
C ALA A 37 -17.40 6.57 -12.44
N ILE A 38 -18.33 5.62 -12.39
CA ILE A 38 -18.01 4.19 -12.51
C ILE A 38 -17.74 3.90 -13.99
N LEU A 39 -16.58 3.30 -14.26
CA LEU A 39 -16.14 2.89 -15.58
C LEU A 39 -16.02 1.37 -15.64
N ASP A 40 -16.77 0.74 -16.53
CA ASP A 40 -16.57 -0.66 -16.91
C ASP A 40 -15.70 -0.69 -18.17
N VAL A 41 -14.38 -0.75 -17.98
CA VAL A 41 -13.40 -0.65 -19.06
C VAL A 41 -12.36 -1.77 -18.99
N ASP A 42 -11.99 -2.31 -20.16
CA ASP A 42 -10.92 -3.29 -20.24
C ASP A 42 -9.53 -2.64 -20.10
N LYS A 43 -8.53 -3.48 -19.79
CA LYS A 43 -7.15 -3.03 -19.60
C LYS A 43 -6.53 -2.37 -20.83
N TYR A 44 -6.95 -2.72 -22.06
CA TYR A 44 -6.42 -2.12 -23.28
C TYR A 44 -6.93 -0.70 -23.49
N VAL A 45 -8.17 -0.41 -23.06
CA VAL A 45 -8.70 0.96 -23.04
C VAL A 45 -7.88 1.83 -22.10
N ILE A 46 -7.59 1.34 -20.89
CA ILE A 46 -6.76 2.03 -19.90
C ILE A 46 -5.34 2.26 -20.44
N MET A 47 -4.69 1.23 -21.01
CA MET A 47 -3.36 1.36 -21.60
C MET A 47 -3.31 2.44 -22.69
N ARG A 48 -4.33 2.52 -23.55
CA ARG A 48 -4.38 3.53 -24.61
C ARG A 48 -4.66 4.93 -24.07
N ARG A 49 -5.61 5.08 -23.14
CA ARG A 49 -5.99 6.38 -22.56
C ARG A 49 -4.81 7.03 -21.84
N PHE A 50 -4.13 6.27 -20.99
CA PHE A 50 -3.06 6.76 -20.13
C PHE A 50 -1.65 6.50 -20.67
N GLN A 51 -1.53 5.91 -21.88
CA GLN A 51 -0.24 5.55 -22.49
C GLN A 51 0.63 4.64 -21.59
N ILE A 52 -0.02 3.72 -20.86
CA ILE A 52 0.65 2.80 -19.93
C ILE A 52 1.13 1.56 -20.68
N HIS A 53 2.39 1.17 -20.45
CA HIS A 53 2.95 -0.04 -21.02
C HIS A 53 2.32 -1.31 -20.40
N ALA A 54 2.17 -2.37 -21.20
CA ALA A 54 1.54 -3.62 -20.76
C ALA A 54 2.23 -4.28 -19.56
N ARG A 55 3.55 -4.04 -19.39
CA ARG A 55 4.32 -4.53 -18.24
C ARG A 55 3.92 -3.83 -16.97
N ASP A 56 3.73 -2.52 -17.04
CA ASP A 56 3.50 -1.68 -15.87
C ASP A 56 2.05 -1.86 -15.40
N LEU A 57 1.07 -1.93 -16.31
CA LEU A 57 -0.32 -2.16 -15.91
C LEU A 57 -0.55 -3.53 -15.24
N ARG A 58 0.32 -4.53 -15.48
CA ARG A 58 0.20 -5.86 -14.84
C ARG A 58 0.33 -5.80 -13.33
N ILE A 59 0.99 -4.79 -12.76
CA ILE A 59 1.10 -4.65 -11.31
C ILE A 59 -0.28 -4.49 -10.64
N LEU A 60 -1.27 -3.97 -11.39
CA LEU A 60 -2.65 -3.80 -10.94
C LEU A 60 -3.56 -4.98 -11.28
N ASP A 61 -3.05 -6.02 -11.94
CA ASP A 61 -3.86 -7.17 -12.37
C ASP A 61 -4.26 -8.02 -11.15
N PRO A 62 -5.56 -8.32 -10.93
CA PRO A 62 -6.04 -9.10 -9.79
C PRO A 62 -5.62 -10.56 -9.86
N VAL A 63 -5.26 -11.07 -11.05
CA VAL A 63 -4.80 -12.46 -11.20
C VAL A 63 -3.42 -12.66 -10.59
N PHE A 64 -2.62 -11.59 -10.50
CA PHE A 64 -1.25 -11.66 -10.00
C PHE A 64 -1.13 -10.93 -8.66
N SER A 65 -0.50 -11.58 -7.68
CA SER A 65 -0.17 -10.99 -6.39
C SER A 65 1.20 -10.33 -6.46
N TYR A 66 1.29 -9.12 -7.04
CA TYR A 66 2.52 -8.35 -7.07
C TYR A 66 2.87 -7.74 -5.69
N PRO A 67 4.16 -7.49 -5.37
CA PRO A 67 4.59 -6.65 -4.25
C PRO A 67 3.93 -5.28 -4.26
N SER A 68 3.84 -4.67 -3.07
CA SER A 68 3.46 -3.28 -2.96
C SER A 68 4.43 -2.44 -3.79
N THR A 69 3.93 -1.50 -4.59
CA THR A 69 4.78 -0.64 -5.41
C THR A 69 4.14 0.71 -5.72
N ILE A 70 4.97 1.74 -5.78
CA ILE A 70 4.64 3.11 -6.19
C ILE A 70 5.50 3.42 -7.41
N LEU A 71 4.90 3.40 -8.60
CA LEU A 71 5.66 3.48 -9.85
C LEU A 71 5.35 4.77 -10.60
N GLY A 72 6.32 5.67 -10.61
CA GLY A 72 6.34 6.88 -11.45
C GLY A 72 6.60 6.56 -12.92
N ARG A 73 5.82 7.20 -13.79
CA ARG A 73 5.97 7.19 -15.25
C ARG A 73 5.64 8.57 -15.80
N GLU A 74 5.92 8.77 -17.08
CA GLU A 74 5.78 10.06 -17.77
C GLU A 74 4.46 10.81 -17.49
N LYS A 75 3.33 10.09 -17.39
CA LYS A 75 1.99 10.69 -17.25
C LYS A 75 1.14 10.09 -16.13
N VAL A 76 1.68 9.10 -15.41
CA VAL A 76 0.92 8.37 -14.40
C VAL A 76 1.82 7.98 -13.23
N ILE A 77 1.20 7.89 -12.06
CA ILE A 77 1.70 7.13 -10.93
C ILE A 77 0.82 5.89 -10.82
N LEU A 78 1.43 4.70 -10.84
CA LEU A 78 0.73 3.44 -10.63
C LEU A 78 0.93 2.99 -9.19
N LEU A 79 -0.18 2.82 -8.47
CA LEU A 79 -0.16 2.38 -7.07
C LEU A 79 -0.71 0.97 -6.96
N ASN A 80 0.11 0.06 -6.46
CA ASN A 80 -0.35 -1.21 -5.92
C ASN A 80 0.04 -1.25 -4.45
N LEU A 81 -0.86 -0.88 -3.54
CA LEU A 81 -0.62 -0.92 -2.10
C LEU A 81 -1.63 -1.87 -1.47
N GLU A 82 -1.27 -3.15 -1.40
CA GLU A 82 -2.13 -4.24 -0.91
C GLU A 82 -3.54 -4.27 -1.54
N HIS A 83 -4.55 -3.71 -0.87
CA HIS A 83 -5.93 -3.66 -1.37
C HIS A 83 -6.21 -2.44 -2.26
N ILE A 84 -5.33 -1.45 -2.28
CA ILE A 84 -5.46 -0.24 -3.09
C ILE A 84 -4.72 -0.45 -4.41
N LYS A 85 -5.48 -0.41 -5.50
CA LYS A 85 -4.94 -0.46 -6.86
C LYS A 85 -5.41 0.76 -7.61
N ALA A 86 -4.49 1.68 -7.91
CA ALA A 86 -4.83 2.96 -8.48
C ALA A 86 -3.91 3.39 -9.63
N ILE A 87 -4.46 4.25 -10.49
CA ILE A 87 -3.74 4.99 -11.53
C ILE A 87 -4.01 6.45 -11.25
N ILE A 88 -2.99 7.20 -10.85
CA ILE A 88 -3.07 8.63 -10.59
C ILE A 88 -2.47 9.35 -11.79
N THR A 89 -3.17 10.37 -12.27
CA THR A 89 -2.64 11.35 -13.23
C THR A 89 -2.59 12.73 -12.56
N ALA A 90 -2.17 13.77 -13.27
CA ALA A 90 -2.19 15.13 -12.75
C ALA A 90 -3.62 15.74 -12.64
N GLU A 91 -4.65 15.10 -13.22
CA GLU A 91 -6.01 15.67 -13.27
C GLU A 91 -7.11 14.70 -12.81
N GLU A 92 -6.85 13.40 -12.86
CA GLU A 92 -7.80 12.35 -12.51
C GLU A 92 -7.13 11.14 -11.85
N VAL A 93 -7.85 10.44 -10.99
CA VAL A 93 -7.44 9.20 -10.34
C VAL A 93 -8.43 8.08 -10.62
N LEU A 94 -7.92 6.88 -10.94
CA LEU A 94 -8.72 5.68 -11.12
C LEU A 94 -8.41 4.70 -10.00
N LEU A 95 -9.45 4.24 -9.31
CA LEU A 95 -9.34 3.14 -8.35
C LEU A 95 -10.03 1.90 -8.91
N ARG A 96 -9.39 0.75 -8.72
CA ARG A 96 -9.99 -0.53 -9.07
C ARG A 96 -10.93 -1.00 -7.96
N ASP A 97 -11.92 -1.80 -8.33
CA ASP A 97 -12.79 -2.52 -7.39
C ASP A 97 -13.53 -1.58 -6.40
N PRO A 98 -14.29 -0.57 -6.88
CA PRO A 98 -14.93 0.45 -6.04
C PRO A 98 -15.99 -0.08 -5.06
N MET A 99 -16.36 -1.36 -5.17
CA MET A 99 -17.34 -2.03 -4.32
C MET A 99 -16.66 -2.87 -3.22
N ASP A 100 -15.33 -2.91 -3.15
CA ASP A 100 -14.60 -3.56 -2.07
C ASP A 100 -14.71 -2.75 -0.77
N ASP A 101 -14.99 -3.42 0.34
CA ASP A 101 -15.17 -2.78 1.66
C ASP A 101 -13.98 -1.94 2.11
N ASN A 102 -12.76 -2.28 1.64
CA ASN A 102 -11.56 -1.51 1.95
C ASN A 102 -11.35 -0.31 1.00
N VAL A 103 -11.98 -0.32 -0.19
CA VAL A 103 -11.84 0.74 -1.21
C VAL A 103 -12.91 1.82 -1.04
N ILE A 104 -14.12 1.47 -0.61
CA ILE A 104 -15.22 2.42 -0.41
C ILE A 104 -14.82 3.64 0.44
N PRO A 105 -14.18 3.49 1.63
CA PRO A 105 -13.79 4.63 2.45
C PRO A 105 -12.79 5.56 1.75
N ILE A 106 -11.95 5.00 0.90
CA ILE A 106 -10.91 5.73 0.16
C ILE A 106 -11.55 6.59 -0.92
N VAL A 107 -12.53 6.03 -1.63
CA VAL A 107 -13.33 6.78 -2.61
C VAL A 107 -14.00 7.99 -1.97
N GLU A 108 -14.62 7.82 -0.80
CA GLU A 108 -15.27 8.91 -0.07
C GLU A 108 -14.26 9.98 0.38
N GLN A 109 -13.06 9.57 0.81
CA GLN A 109 -12.00 10.49 1.21
C GLN A 109 -11.45 11.29 0.02
N LEU A 110 -11.23 10.63 -1.13
CA LEU A 110 -10.80 11.28 -2.36
C LEU A 110 -11.85 12.29 -2.84
N GLN A 111 -13.14 11.94 -2.83
CA GLN A 111 -14.21 12.88 -3.20
C GLN A 111 -14.20 14.13 -2.32
N ARG A 112 -13.98 13.95 -1.01
CA ARG A 112 -13.98 15.06 -0.04
C ARG A 112 -12.74 15.94 -0.18
N ARG A 113 -11.55 15.37 -0.38
CA ARG A 113 -10.26 16.08 -0.39
C ARG A 113 -9.82 16.60 -1.77
N LEU A 114 -10.35 16.02 -2.85
CA LEU A 114 -10.05 16.48 -4.22
C LEU A 114 -11.04 17.54 -4.73
N ALA A 115 -12.20 17.71 -4.08
CA ALA A 115 -13.10 18.80 -4.40
C ALA A 115 -12.43 20.14 -4.05
N PRO A 116 -12.38 21.11 -4.97
CA PRO A 116 -11.80 22.41 -4.68
C PRO A 116 -12.57 23.04 -3.52
N ASP A 117 -11.84 23.50 -2.51
CA ASP A 117 -12.36 24.21 -1.33
C ASP A 117 -13.05 25.51 -1.76
N ASN A 118 -14.32 25.41 -2.18
CA ASN A 118 -15.18 26.56 -2.46
C ASN A 118 -15.92 27.05 -1.21
N LEU A 119 -15.44 26.76 0.00
CA LEU A 119 -16.13 27.06 1.26
C LEU A 119 -15.24 27.62 2.37
N ILE A 120 -14.28 28.50 2.06
CA ILE A 120 -13.73 29.40 3.07
C ILE A 120 -14.41 30.78 2.92
N PRO A 121 -15.26 31.20 3.87
CA PRO A 121 -15.68 32.59 3.96
C PRO A 121 -14.45 33.44 4.25
N GLU A 122 -14.23 34.47 3.44
CA GLU A 122 -13.18 35.48 3.60
C GLU A 122 -12.99 35.85 5.09
N GLY A 123 -11.81 35.56 5.68
CA GLY A 123 -11.47 36.12 6.98
C GLY A 123 -10.54 35.38 7.95
N GLN A 124 -9.79 34.36 7.54
CA GLN A 124 -8.71 33.84 8.40
C GLN A 124 -7.40 33.76 7.62
N GLU A 125 -6.38 34.40 8.16
CA GLU A 125 -4.99 34.37 7.71
C GLU A 125 -4.58 32.89 7.56
N GLN A 126 -4.55 32.40 6.32
CA GLN A 126 -4.00 31.09 6.00
C GLN A 126 -2.50 31.18 6.30
N GLU A 127 -2.05 30.46 7.33
CA GLU A 127 -0.69 29.93 7.36
C GLU A 127 -0.43 29.29 5.99
N ASP A 128 0.77 29.45 5.45
CA ASP A 128 1.18 28.96 4.13
C ASP A 128 0.96 27.43 3.99
N ASP A 129 -0.29 27.01 3.83
CA ASP A 129 -0.68 25.62 3.54
C ASP A 129 -0.17 25.37 2.12
N VAL A 130 0.95 24.65 2.04
CA VAL A 130 1.51 24.19 0.78
C VAL A 130 0.45 23.33 0.11
N GLU A 131 -0.30 23.91 -0.83
CA GLU A 131 -1.34 23.18 -1.55
C GLU A 131 -0.66 22.16 -2.47
N PHE A 132 -0.67 20.89 -2.05
CA PHE A 132 -0.13 19.81 -2.85
C PHE A 132 -0.80 19.72 -4.23
N PRO A 133 -0.03 19.44 -5.30
CA PRO A 133 -0.57 19.06 -6.60
C PRO A 133 -1.58 17.91 -6.50
N PHE A 134 -2.50 17.83 -7.48
CA PHE A 134 -3.57 16.83 -7.48
C PHE A 134 -3.03 15.40 -7.28
N GLU A 135 -1.95 15.05 -7.96
CA GLU A 135 -1.35 13.73 -7.89
C GLU A 135 -0.87 13.38 -6.47
N PHE A 136 -0.39 14.35 -5.72
CA PHE A 136 0.10 14.17 -4.35
C PHE A 136 -1.04 14.15 -3.34
N ARG A 137 -2.09 14.95 -3.52
CA ARG A 137 -3.32 14.80 -2.72
C ARG A 137 -3.94 13.41 -2.88
N ALA A 138 -3.97 12.89 -4.10
CA ALA A 138 -4.46 11.54 -4.36
C ALA A 138 -3.55 10.46 -3.75
N LEU A 139 -2.23 10.64 -3.85
CA LEU A 139 -1.24 9.74 -3.25
C LEU A 139 -1.33 9.73 -1.71
N GLU A 140 -1.44 10.91 -1.09
CA GLU A 140 -1.57 11.07 0.35
C GLU A 140 -2.79 10.32 0.88
N VAL A 141 -3.94 10.45 0.23
CA VAL A 141 -5.16 9.72 0.65
C VAL A 141 -4.96 8.20 0.56
N ALA A 142 -4.25 7.71 -0.45
CA ALA A 142 -3.95 6.28 -0.57
C ALA A 142 -2.99 5.81 0.53
N LEU A 143 -1.95 6.58 0.84
CA LEU A 143 -0.99 6.26 1.91
C LEU A 143 -1.64 6.34 3.29
N GLU A 144 -2.42 7.38 3.56
CA GLU A 144 -3.20 7.55 4.78
C GLU A 144 -4.15 6.37 5.01
N ALA A 145 -4.83 5.91 3.96
CA ALA A 145 -5.71 4.74 4.02
C ALA A 145 -4.94 3.46 4.38
N ILE A 146 -3.74 3.26 3.82
CA ILE A 146 -2.89 2.10 4.13
C ILE A 146 -2.37 2.17 5.55
N CYS A 147 -1.87 3.33 5.99
CA CYS A 147 -1.45 3.53 7.36
C CYS A 147 -2.58 3.22 8.35
N SER A 148 -3.78 3.75 8.08
CA SER A 148 -4.97 3.52 8.90
C SER A 148 -5.36 2.03 8.93
N TYR A 149 -5.29 1.35 7.78
CA TYR A 149 -5.53 -0.08 7.68
C TYR A 149 -4.53 -0.90 8.50
N LEU A 150 -3.23 -0.63 8.36
CA LEU A 150 -2.18 -1.34 9.08
C LEU A 150 -2.28 -1.14 10.60
N ASP A 151 -2.57 0.08 11.03
CA ASP A 151 -2.72 0.45 12.43
C ASP A 151 -3.99 -0.17 13.03
N ALA A 152 -5.13 -0.16 12.32
CA ALA A 152 -6.35 -0.84 12.74
C ALA A 152 -6.14 -2.36 12.89
N ARG A 153 -5.51 -3.00 11.90
CA ARG A 153 -5.18 -4.44 11.98
C ARG A 153 -4.20 -4.77 13.10
N THR A 154 -3.26 -3.88 13.40
CA THR A 154 -2.34 -4.05 14.51
C THR A 154 -3.08 -3.99 15.85
N ARG A 155 -4.02 -3.05 16.02
CA ARG A 155 -4.87 -2.99 17.23
C ARG A 155 -5.80 -4.19 17.39
N GLU A 156 -6.38 -4.69 16.29
CA GLU A 156 -7.18 -5.92 16.30
C GLU A 156 -6.33 -7.11 16.79
N LEU A 157 -5.11 -7.23 16.28
CA LEU A 157 -4.19 -8.28 16.68
C LEU A 157 -3.79 -8.16 18.16
N GLU A 158 -3.52 -6.95 18.65
CA GLU A 158 -3.26 -6.70 20.08
C GLU A 158 -4.44 -7.14 20.94
N THR A 159 -5.66 -6.77 20.53
CA THR A 159 -6.89 -7.13 21.23
C THR A 159 -7.11 -8.63 21.28
N ASP A 160 -6.73 -9.37 20.24
CA ASP A 160 -6.82 -10.85 20.19
C ASP A 160 -5.67 -11.54 20.96
N ALA A 161 -4.49 -10.93 20.98
CA ALA A 161 -3.30 -11.50 21.59
C ALA A 161 -3.38 -11.51 23.12
N TYR A 162 -3.85 -10.42 23.76
CA TYR A 162 -3.91 -10.33 25.23
C TYR A 162 -4.82 -11.38 25.88
N PRO A 163 -6.05 -11.65 25.40
CA PRO A 163 -6.88 -12.72 25.92
C PRO A 163 -6.30 -14.11 25.65
N ALA A 164 -5.68 -14.34 24.47
CA ALA A 164 -4.98 -15.59 24.20
C ALA A 164 -3.81 -15.81 25.17
N LEU A 165 -3.14 -14.73 25.57
CA LEU A 165 -2.13 -14.71 26.64
C LEU A 165 -2.77 -15.17 27.96
N GLU A 166 -3.84 -14.54 28.42
CA GLU A 166 -4.49 -14.85 29.69
C GLU A 166 -5.05 -16.29 29.73
N ASP A 167 -5.68 -16.73 28.64
CA ASP A 167 -6.15 -18.10 28.45
C ASP A 167 -5.01 -19.10 28.55
N LEU A 168 -3.85 -18.81 27.98
CA LEU A 168 -2.67 -19.67 28.04
C LEU A 168 -2.14 -19.85 29.48
N ILE A 169 -2.29 -18.85 30.35
CA ILE A 169 -1.97 -18.96 31.78
C ILE A 169 -2.95 -19.90 32.49
N SER A 170 -4.21 -19.94 32.05
CA SER A 170 -5.28 -20.71 32.72
C SER A 170 -5.50 -22.12 32.15
N LYS A 171 -5.32 -22.31 30.83
CA LYS A 171 -5.51 -23.55 30.08
C LYS A 171 -4.48 -23.59 28.95
N ILE A 172 -3.69 -24.67 28.88
CA ILE A 172 -2.71 -24.89 27.80
C ILE A 172 -3.48 -25.10 26.48
N SER A 173 -3.87 -24.02 25.79
CA SER A 173 -4.57 -24.05 24.51
C SER A 173 -3.66 -23.49 23.42
N CYS A 174 -3.12 -24.38 22.59
CA CYS A 174 -2.15 -24.05 21.54
C CYS A 174 -2.80 -23.51 20.24
N HIS A 175 -4.11 -23.61 20.08
CA HIS A 175 -4.80 -23.26 18.83
C HIS A 175 -4.92 -21.74 18.59
N ASN A 176 -5.25 -20.96 19.63
CA ASN A 176 -5.41 -19.51 19.50
C ASN A 176 -4.06 -18.82 19.18
N LEU A 177 -2.96 -19.32 19.74
CA LEU A 177 -1.62 -18.78 19.49
C LEU A 177 -1.13 -19.04 18.08
N ASP A 178 -1.46 -20.18 17.47
CA ASP A 178 -1.14 -20.44 16.07
C ASP A 178 -1.89 -19.46 15.15
N ARG A 179 -3.15 -19.13 15.47
CA ARG A 179 -3.92 -18.13 14.72
C ARG A 179 -3.30 -16.73 14.86
N VAL A 180 -3.01 -16.30 16.08
CA VAL A 180 -2.36 -15.00 16.37
C VAL A 180 -0.99 -14.93 15.69
N SER A 181 -0.18 -15.99 15.78
CA SER A 181 1.14 -16.06 15.13
C SER A 181 1.06 -15.95 13.62
N LYS A 182 0.11 -16.63 12.97
CA LYS A 182 -0.09 -16.54 11.51
C LYS A 182 -0.52 -15.15 11.07
N LEU A 183 -1.50 -14.56 11.77
CA LEU A 183 -1.99 -13.21 11.46
C LEU A 183 -0.89 -12.16 11.66
N LYS A 184 -0.14 -12.28 12.74
CA LYS A 184 1.05 -11.47 13.03
C LYS A 184 2.13 -11.58 11.97
N SER A 185 2.54 -12.79 11.59
CA SER A 185 3.55 -12.97 10.54
C SER A 185 3.08 -12.42 9.20
N ALA A 186 1.78 -12.54 8.89
CA ALA A 186 1.20 -11.90 7.73
C ALA A 186 1.30 -10.37 7.84
N MET A 187 0.91 -9.77 8.97
CA MET A 187 0.98 -8.32 9.19
C MET A 187 2.41 -7.78 9.10
N ILE A 188 3.38 -8.41 9.76
CA ILE A 188 4.80 -8.00 9.68
C ILE A 188 5.27 -7.99 8.23
N ARG A 189 4.90 -9.02 7.45
CA ARG A 189 5.26 -9.10 6.04
C ARG A 189 4.59 -8.00 5.20
N LEU A 190 3.33 -7.67 5.47
CA LEU A 190 2.61 -6.60 4.76
C LEU A 190 3.19 -5.23 5.09
N THR A 191 3.38 -4.93 6.39
CA THR A 191 3.94 -3.66 6.87
C THR A 191 5.35 -3.45 6.32
N ASN A 192 6.23 -4.46 6.37
CA ASN A 192 7.56 -4.36 5.79
C ASN A 192 7.52 -4.10 4.28
N ARG A 193 6.66 -4.77 3.51
CA ARG A 193 6.58 -4.55 2.05
C ARG A 193 6.23 -3.10 1.69
N VAL A 194 5.33 -2.47 2.44
CA VAL A 194 4.97 -1.07 2.19
C VAL A 194 6.09 -0.15 2.66
N ARG A 195 6.67 -0.41 3.84
CA ARG A 195 7.80 0.37 4.36
C ARG A 195 9.00 0.34 3.42
N ASP A 196 9.41 -0.84 2.99
CA ASP A 196 10.58 -1.05 2.15
C ASP A 196 10.41 -0.36 0.77
N GLU A 197 9.18 -0.32 0.24
CA GLU A 197 8.89 0.43 -0.99
C GLU A 197 9.01 1.94 -0.78
N LEU A 198 8.52 2.46 0.36
CA LEU A 198 8.69 3.89 0.69
C LEU A 198 10.15 4.25 0.93
N GLU A 199 10.91 3.41 1.63
CA GLU A 199 12.35 3.57 1.85
C GLU A 199 13.09 3.63 0.50
N GLN A 200 12.80 2.69 -0.40
CA GLN A 200 13.42 2.66 -1.72
C GLN A 200 13.09 3.91 -2.55
N LEU A 201 11.87 4.44 -2.46
CA LEU A 201 11.48 5.67 -3.17
C LEU A 201 12.17 6.90 -2.58
N LEU A 202 12.26 6.99 -1.25
CA LEU A 202 12.96 8.07 -0.54
C LEU A 202 14.47 8.08 -0.81
N ASP A 203 15.08 6.92 -1.09
CA ASP A 203 16.51 6.81 -1.37
C ASP A 203 16.95 7.40 -2.74
N ASN A 204 16.01 7.73 -3.65
CA ASN A 204 16.32 8.15 -5.01
C ASN A 204 15.47 9.34 -5.51
N ASP A 205 16.07 10.54 -5.48
CA ASP A 205 15.47 11.78 -5.99
C ASP A 205 15.03 11.71 -7.45
N ASP A 206 15.73 10.94 -8.31
CA ASP A 206 15.34 10.78 -9.71
C ASP A 206 14.01 10.00 -9.84
N ASP A 207 13.81 8.99 -8.99
CA ASP A 207 12.55 8.23 -8.94
C ASP A 207 11.43 9.08 -8.33
N MET A 208 11.72 9.94 -7.35
CA MET A 208 10.77 10.91 -6.81
C MET A 208 10.36 11.96 -7.85
N ALA A 209 11.32 12.52 -8.60
CA ALA A 209 11.06 13.46 -9.68
C ALA A 209 10.09 12.88 -10.73
N ASP A 210 10.10 11.55 -10.90
CA ASP A 210 9.21 10.87 -11.83
C ASP A 210 7.72 10.97 -11.49
N HIS A 211 7.39 11.30 -10.22
CA HIS A 211 6.02 11.43 -9.71
C HIS A 211 5.43 12.84 -9.85
N TYR A 212 6.22 13.85 -10.22
CA TYR A 212 5.74 15.23 -10.44
C TYR A 212 5.02 15.37 -11.80
N LEU A 213 3.83 14.80 -11.90
CA LEU A 213 3.05 14.74 -13.14
C LEU A 213 2.59 16.12 -13.62
N SER A 214 2.17 16.99 -12.70
CA SER A 214 1.74 18.36 -12.99
C SER A 214 2.87 19.19 -13.58
N ARG A 215 4.10 19.05 -13.05
CA ARG A 215 5.30 19.70 -13.61
C ARG A 215 5.62 19.17 -15.02
N LYS A 216 5.47 17.86 -15.26
CA LYS A 216 5.68 17.26 -16.60
C LYS A 216 4.64 17.75 -17.61
N LEU A 217 3.38 17.93 -17.19
CA LEU A 217 2.33 18.47 -18.06
C LEU A 217 2.57 19.94 -18.44
N THR A 218 3.00 20.79 -17.51
CA THR A 218 3.26 22.20 -17.81
C THR A 218 4.40 22.36 -18.82
N VAL A 219 5.50 21.61 -18.65
CA VAL A 219 6.63 21.61 -19.59
C VAL A 219 6.20 21.12 -20.99
N ALA A 220 5.37 20.09 -21.08
CA ALA A 220 4.86 19.59 -22.35
C ALA A 220 3.90 20.57 -23.07
N SER A 221 3.26 21.47 -22.32
CA SER A 221 2.30 22.46 -22.83
C SER A 221 2.95 23.77 -23.31
N LEU A 222 4.22 24.01 -23.01
CA LEU A 222 4.95 25.18 -23.51
C LEU A 222 5.20 25.03 -25.03
N PRO A 223 4.88 26.06 -25.85
CA PRO A 223 5.24 26.02 -27.25
C PRO A 223 6.75 25.98 -27.36
N VAL A 224 7.28 24.93 -27.98
CA VAL A 224 8.66 24.89 -28.48
C VAL A 224 8.82 26.03 -29.48
N SER A 225 9.20 27.20 -28.98
CA SER A 225 9.56 28.36 -29.79
C SER A 225 10.88 28.01 -30.46
N GLY A 226 10.82 27.82 -31.78
CA GLY A 226 11.80 27.06 -32.53
C GLY A 226 13.20 27.65 -32.56
N SER A 227 14.19 26.78 -32.37
CA SER A 227 15.31 26.58 -33.30
C SER A 227 16.07 25.36 -32.83
N ASP A 228 15.75 24.19 -33.41
CA ASP A 228 16.75 23.24 -33.92
C ASP A 228 16.02 22.04 -34.49
N ALA A 229 16.07 21.94 -35.82
CA ALA A 229 15.54 20.80 -36.55
C ALA A 229 16.34 19.53 -36.17
N PRO A 230 15.70 18.36 -35.98
CA PRO A 230 16.42 17.12 -35.82
C PRO A 230 16.89 16.65 -37.21
N ASP A 231 18.16 16.88 -37.52
CA ASP A 231 18.78 16.48 -38.78
C ASP A 231 19.01 14.96 -38.82
N TRP A 232 17.94 14.23 -39.11
CA TRP A 232 18.02 12.86 -39.58
C TRP A 232 18.16 12.91 -41.09
N PHE A 233 19.37 12.83 -41.66
CA PHE A 233 19.67 12.07 -42.89
C PHE A 233 21.17 12.06 -43.27
N HIS A 234 21.68 10.84 -43.45
CA HIS A 234 22.74 10.38 -44.37
C HIS A 234 24.24 10.55 -44.05
N ASN A 235 24.82 9.38 -43.74
CA ASN A 235 26.22 9.00 -43.90
C ASN A 235 26.80 9.38 -45.29
N SER A 236 27.98 10.03 -45.30
CA SER A 236 29.13 9.66 -46.13
C SER A 236 30.42 10.32 -45.62
N PRO A 237 31.60 9.69 -45.78
CA PRO A 237 32.83 10.13 -45.14
C PRO A 237 33.60 11.10 -46.04
N THR A 238 33.93 12.30 -45.56
CA THR A 238 34.95 13.14 -46.20
C THR A 238 35.79 13.87 -45.16
N ILE A 239 37.04 13.41 -45.08
CA ILE A 239 38.30 14.13 -44.82
C ILE A 239 38.16 15.56 -44.24
N GLY A 240 38.63 15.68 -42.99
CA GLY A 240 39.49 16.77 -42.53
C GLY A 240 38.82 18.06 -42.03
N SER A 241 38.64 18.20 -40.71
CA SER A 241 39.06 19.39 -39.96
C SER A 241 38.85 19.17 -38.44
N LYS A 242 39.79 19.69 -37.66
CA LYS A 242 39.78 19.77 -36.19
C LYS A 242 38.83 20.89 -35.72
N ILE A 243 38.59 20.91 -34.40
CA ILE A 243 37.90 21.95 -33.60
C ILE A 243 36.36 21.76 -33.71
N SER A 244 35.54 21.52 -32.68
CA SER A 244 35.53 22.00 -31.29
C SER A 244 34.81 20.98 -30.41
N ARG A 245 35.46 20.50 -29.34
CA ARG A 245 34.86 19.64 -28.31
C ARG A 245 34.41 20.55 -27.16
N ALA A 246 33.29 21.25 -27.34
CA ALA A 246 32.66 22.06 -26.28
C ALA A 246 31.20 22.41 -26.64
N SER A 247 30.34 21.41 -26.84
CA SER A 247 28.88 21.66 -26.96
C SER A 247 28.04 20.54 -26.35
N ARG A 248 28.62 19.73 -25.46
CA ARG A 248 27.91 18.67 -24.71
C ARG A 248 27.77 18.95 -23.22
N ALA A 249 28.26 20.10 -22.74
CA ALA A 249 28.13 20.51 -21.35
C ALA A 249 26.87 21.39 -21.11
N SER A 250 26.26 21.95 -22.15
CA SER A 250 25.15 22.90 -22.00
C SER A 250 23.74 22.27 -22.05
N ALA A 251 23.62 20.98 -22.38
CA ALA A 251 22.34 20.26 -22.30
C ALA A 251 22.19 19.47 -20.98
N ALA A 252 23.26 19.30 -20.21
CA ALA A 252 23.21 18.66 -18.88
C ALA A 252 23.10 19.69 -17.75
N ALA A 253 23.54 20.94 -17.98
CA ALA A 253 23.51 21.99 -16.96
C ALA A 253 22.16 22.73 -16.85
N ALA A 254 21.24 22.56 -17.82
CA ALA A 254 19.92 23.21 -17.78
C ALA A 254 18.81 22.31 -17.17
N THR A 255 19.11 21.05 -16.86
CA THR A 255 18.16 20.11 -16.21
C THR A 255 18.49 19.86 -14.75
N GLN A 256 19.58 20.42 -14.23
CA GLN A 256 20.12 20.08 -12.91
C GLN A 256 19.80 21.13 -11.84
N GLU A 257 19.09 22.21 -12.18
CA GLU A 257 18.90 23.33 -11.24
C GLU A 257 17.61 23.27 -10.40
N ASP A 258 16.57 22.48 -10.70
CA ASP A 258 15.34 22.46 -9.88
C ASP A 258 14.55 21.11 -9.94
N ASN A 259 15.16 19.97 -9.62
CA ASN A 259 14.37 18.80 -9.19
C ASN A 259 14.14 18.90 -7.67
N ASP A 260 13.52 19.99 -7.25
CA ASP A 260 13.11 20.16 -5.86
C ASP A 260 12.00 19.15 -5.54
N VAL A 261 12.38 18.10 -4.81
CA VAL A 261 11.52 16.99 -4.39
C VAL A 261 11.05 17.13 -2.95
N GLU A 262 11.34 18.25 -2.28
CA GLU A 262 11.12 18.46 -0.83
C GLU A 262 9.65 18.23 -0.44
N GLU A 263 8.70 18.69 -1.25
CA GLU A 263 7.26 18.48 -1.02
C GLU A 263 6.88 16.99 -0.95
N LEU A 264 7.36 16.19 -1.91
CA LEU A 264 7.07 14.76 -1.96
C LEU A 264 7.85 14.01 -0.88
N GLU A 265 9.11 14.38 -0.65
CA GLU A 265 9.94 13.81 0.41
C GLU A 265 9.25 13.98 1.78
N MET A 266 8.81 15.20 2.14
CA MET A 266 8.09 15.46 3.39
C MET A 266 6.82 14.59 3.54
N LEU A 267 6.04 14.46 2.46
CA LEU A 267 4.83 13.62 2.45
C LEU A 267 5.17 12.14 2.69
N LEU A 268 6.18 11.63 1.99
CA LEU A 268 6.60 10.24 2.09
C LEU A 268 7.26 9.94 3.46
N GLU A 269 8.09 10.83 3.99
CA GLU A 269 8.73 10.70 5.30
C GLU A 269 7.71 10.63 6.45
N ALA A 270 6.66 11.43 6.38
CA ALA A 270 5.59 11.42 7.38
C ALA A 270 4.90 10.05 7.43
N HIS A 271 4.54 9.50 6.27
CA HIS A 271 3.91 8.18 6.19
C HIS A 271 4.89 7.03 6.49
N TYR A 272 6.16 7.15 6.08
CA TYR A 272 7.22 6.20 6.43
C TYR A 272 7.37 6.09 7.95
N THR A 273 7.45 7.24 8.64
CA THR A 273 7.55 7.30 10.10
C THR A 273 6.34 6.66 10.78
N GLN A 274 5.13 6.88 10.24
CA GLN A 274 3.91 6.26 10.76
C GLN A 274 3.91 4.73 10.58
N ILE A 275 4.35 4.24 9.42
CA ILE A 275 4.42 2.80 9.14
C ILE A 275 5.51 2.14 9.98
N ASP A 276 6.68 2.77 10.13
CA ASP A 276 7.75 2.26 10.98
C ASP A 276 7.33 2.22 12.46
N GLY A 277 6.64 3.27 12.93
CA GLY A 277 6.01 3.29 14.25
C GLY A 277 5.02 2.14 14.46
N THR A 278 4.22 1.83 13.44
CA THR A 278 3.27 0.70 13.46
C THR A 278 4.00 -0.64 13.48
N LEU A 279 5.07 -0.78 12.69
CA LEU A 279 5.90 -1.98 12.66
C LEU A 279 6.59 -2.22 14.02
N ASN A 280 7.12 -1.18 14.65
CA ASN A 280 7.78 -1.27 15.96
C ASN A 280 6.80 -1.72 17.06
N LYS A 281 5.56 -1.22 17.04
CA LYS A 281 4.49 -1.74 17.92
C LYS A 281 4.25 -3.23 17.67
N LEU A 282 4.11 -3.63 16.42
CA LEU A 282 3.87 -5.02 16.03
C LEU A 282 5.02 -5.97 16.43
N ILE A 283 6.29 -5.52 16.31
CA ILE A 283 7.47 -6.27 16.78
C ILE A 283 7.51 -6.34 18.30
N THR A 284 7.05 -5.31 19.01
CA THR A 284 7.00 -5.33 20.48
C THR A 284 5.98 -6.35 20.98
N VAL A 285 4.77 -6.37 20.39
CA VAL A 285 3.78 -7.45 20.62
C VAL A 285 4.41 -8.81 20.28
N SER A 286 5.24 -8.86 19.25
CA SER A 286 5.91 -10.10 18.84
C SER A 286 6.80 -10.71 19.90
N ASN A 287 7.63 -9.88 20.54
CA ASN A 287 8.60 -10.32 21.51
C ASN A 287 7.90 -10.82 22.79
N MET A 288 6.79 -10.17 23.19
CA MET A 288 5.99 -10.61 24.33
C MET A 288 5.39 -12.02 24.13
N ASP A 289 4.88 -12.33 22.93
CA ASP A 289 4.36 -13.65 22.59
C ASP A 289 5.45 -14.73 22.65
N LEU A 290 6.61 -14.45 22.02
CA LEU A 290 7.69 -15.42 21.90
C LEU A 290 8.31 -15.74 23.27
N ASP A 291 8.51 -14.73 24.10
CA ASP A 291 9.03 -14.90 25.45
C ASP A 291 8.06 -15.69 26.32
N LYS A 292 6.75 -15.47 26.16
CA LYS A 292 5.77 -16.27 26.88
C LYS A 292 5.76 -17.73 26.43
N HIS A 293 5.83 -18.01 25.14
CA HIS A 293 5.95 -19.37 24.62
C HIS A 293 7.19 -20.09 25.17
N ARG A 294 8.34 -19.40 25.21
CA ARG A 294 9.56 -19.95 25.81
C ARG A 294 9.37 -20.25 27.29
N ASN A 295 8.77 -19.33 28.04
CA ASN A 295 8.51 -19.52 29.48
C ASN A 295 7.56 -20.70 29.76
N GLN A 296 6.54 -20.90 28.92
CA GLN A 296 5.64 -22.04 29.05
C GLN A 296 6.31 -23.38 28.74
N LEU A 297 7.11 -23.44 27.67
CA LEU A 297 7.84 -24.65 27.33
C LEU A 297 8.79 -25.04 28.47
N ILE A 298 9.48 -24.06 29.05
CA ILE A 298 10.33 -24.25 30.23
C ILE A 298 9.50 -24.78 31.42
N GLN A 299 8.33 -24.20 31.69
CA GLN A 299 7.46 -24.63 32.78
C GLN A 299 6.99 -26.09 32.62
N VAL A 300 6.55 -26.49 31.42
CA VAL A 300 6.12 -27.87 31.13
C VAL A 300 7.28 -28.85 31.28
N VAL A 301 8.48 -28.49 30.79
CA VAL A 301 9.68 -29.34 30.93
C VAL A 301 10.04 -29.53 32.41
N ILE A 302 10.00 -28.46 33.22
CA ILE A 302 10.30 -28.52 34.65
C ILE A 302 9.27 -29.40 35.38
N VAL A 303 7.98 -29.16 35.18
CA VAL A 303 6.91 -29.91 35.85
C VAL A 303 6.93 -31.39 35.47
N SER A 304 7.11 -31.68 34.17
CA SER A 304 7.28 -33.05 33.67
C SER A 304 8.49 -33.73 34.31
N GLY A 305 9.64 -33.05 34.35
CA GLY A 305 10.86 -33.54 34.99
C GLY A 305 10.67 -33.86 36.47
N ILE A 306 10.00 -32.99 37.23
CA ILE A 306 9.68 -33.22 38.65
C ILE A 306 8.75 -34.43 38.80
N ALA A 307 7.70 -34.52 37.97
CA ALA A 307 6.77 -35.64 38.00
C ALA A 307 7.46 -36.99 37.71
N PHE A 308 8.35 -37.03 36.71
CA PHE A 308 9.18 -38.20 36.42
C PHE A 308 10.09 -38.55 37.60
N ALA A 309 10.75 -37.57 38.24
CA ALA A 309 11.61 -37.81 39.39
C ALA A 309 10.82 -38.40 40.59
N LEU A 310 9.61 -37.91 40.85
CA LEU A 310 8.72 -38.46 41.88
C LEU A 310 8.23 -39.87 41.53
N PHE A 311 7.92 -40.12 40.26
CA PHE A 311 7.54 -41.46 39.80
C PHE A 311 8.69 -42.46 39.92
N PHE A 312 9.91 -42.07 39.55
CA PHE A 312 11.10 -42.91 39.73
C PHE A 312 11.41 -43.15 41.20
N SER A 313 11.33 -42.12 42.06
CA SER A 313 11.60 -42.28 43.49
C SER A 313 10.59 -43.19 44.19
N THR A 314 9.31 -43.10 43.81
CA THR A 314 8.26 -43.99 44.31
C THR A 314 8.44 -45.43 43.83
N ILE A 315 8.86 -45.65 42.57
CA ILE A 315 9.23 -46.99 42.07
C ILE A 315 10.41 -47.56 42.86
N ILE A 316 11.48 -46.79 43.06
CA ILE A 316 12.66 -47.22 43.82
C ILE A 316 12.28 -47.56 45.25
N LEU A 317 11.47 -46.72 45.91
CA LEU A 317 10.99 -46.95 47.27
C LEU A 317 10.12 -48.21 47.35
N TYR A 318 9.24 -48.42 46.38
CA TYR A 318 8.39 -49.61 46.28
C TYR A 318 9.21 -50.88 46.07
N ALA A 319 10.19 -50.86 45.16
CA ALA A 319 11.09 -51.98 44.90
C ALA A 319 11.93 -52.33 46.14
N ARG A 320 12.43 -51.32 46.86
CA ARG A 320 13.15 -51.50 48.12
C ARG A 320 12.27 -52.10 49.22
N ARG A 321 11.01 -51.66 49.33
CA ARG A 321 10.05 -52.18 50.32
C ARG A 321 9.63 -53.62 50.04
N ARG A 322 9.62 -54.04 48.77
CA ARG A 322 9.35 -55.42 48.34
C ARG A 322 10.57 -56.34 48.33
N GLY A 323 11.76 -55.84 48.70
CA GLY A 323 12.98 -56.64 48.75
C GLY A 323 13.52 -57.04 47.38
N LEU A 324 13.13 -56.34 46.30
CA LEU A 324 13.61 -56.60 44.94
C LEU A 324 15.03 -56.09 44.69
N PHE A 325 15.55 -55.23 45.56
CA PHE A 325 16.96 -54.83 45.62
C PHE A 325 17.54 -55.30 46.96
N GLY A 326 18.49 -56.24 46.89
CA GLY A 326 19.29 -56.66 48.04
C GLY A 326 20.18 -55.53 48.56
N SER A 327 20.52 -55.60 49.85
CA SER A 327 21.37 -54.63 50.56
C SER A 327 22.71 -54.38 49.88
#